data_AF-A0A846H747-F1
#
_entry.id   AF-A0A846H747-F1
#
_cell.length_a   1.000
_cell.length_b   1.000
_cell.length_c   1.000
_cell.angle_alpha   90.00
_cell.angle_beta   90.00
_cell.angle_gamma   90.00
#
_symmetry.space_group_name_H-M   'P 1'
#
loop_
_entity.id
_entity.type
_entity.pdbx_description
1 polymer ?
#
loop_
_entity_poly.entity_id
_entity_poly.type
_entity_poly.pdbx_seq_one_letter_code
_entity_poly.pdbx_strand_id
1 'polypeptide(L)'
;MRILIAYKVTEDILQDILDDNIIYRPDLQIKASRFIGKTLIELKPDVLIVQELPTEQAIRSWESAMPDKERFIVQKVNSLQAGDAREFWFAGVRVFPSVPNDRKIHDDIQPLSQNVADSPSVPNDRIHADILPLSLAERINTERLVGALDNKSVVYTRQKASVAIVGAGIVSLITAHYLASSGYNITIYDASPDPRKSEHWSKYGCTRGGGDARMFSIRENNNYNDKDFTGIDRFNNSYFRTKVSEHGWAICDTNNLSQAEQTWLHEYEAVPQWLANLYNNDIISINHESKLLWSDLIENASELFQGVELKEGIVGMSSDPAHYQQVVERHKKAKSLKRTLTPQQLIEKYPALEDACKNGVVAGAMELVGFTVNVHKFIANLLDRLEQVGVQCFWNQRITKIDRNDRGEVISLMSGDEAIAADNYVISPGVYGNELLRGTQSRAYEKAIALWIVRSKPEILRASVDIHQPWSFRDDPDHQGRQIDYRWRTQYGGLCGIAGDRSCGAGITERGIPSYAYSVSSQPFCRLYGNSV
;
A
#
# COMPACT_ATOMS: atom_id res chain seq x y z
N MET A 1 -18.85 -1.70 -5.88
CA MET A 1 -19.31 -1.29 -7.24
C MET A 1 -19.75 -2.54 -8.00
N ARG A 2 -20.96 -2.55 -8.56
CA ARG A 2 -21.51 -3.63 -9.39
C ARG A 2 -21.35 -3.29 -10.87
N ILE A 3 -20.65 -4.15 -11.61
CA ILE A 3 -20.27 -3.91 -13.01
C ILE A 3 -21.06 -4.85 -13.93
N LEU A 4 -21.64 -4.35 -15.01
CA LEU A 4 -22.25 -5.16 -16.06
C LEU A 4 -21.42 -5.07 -17.34
N ILE A 5 -20.89 -6.20 -17.81
CA ILE A 5 -20.16 -6.30 -19.08
C ILE A 5 -21.10 -6.87 -20.14
N ALA A 6 -21.42 -6.06 -21.15
CA ALA A 6 -22.42 -6.37 -22.16
C ALA A 6 -21.82 -6.59 -23.57
N TYR A 7 -20.59 -7.09 -23.63
CA TYR A 7 -19.92 -7.46 -24.88
C TYR A 7 -19.08 -8.72 -24.67
N LYS A 8 -18.71 -9.42 -25.75
CA LYS A 8 -17.88 -10.62 -25.65
C LYS A 8 -16.43 -10.29 -25.27
N VAL A 9 -15.99 -10.81 -24.15
CA VAL A 9 -14.60 -10.76 -23.68
C VAL A 9 -13.82 -11.97 -24.24
N THR A 10 -12.51 -11.83 -24.47
CA THR A 10 -11.68 -12.96 -24.93
C THR A 10 -11.64 -14.08 -23.88
N GLU A 11 -11.67 -15.34 -24.33
CA GLU A 11 -11.82 -16.50 -23.44
C GLU A 11 -10.65 -16.69 -22.47
N ASP A 12 -9.44 -16.29 -22.88
CA ASP A 12 -8.20 -16.45 -22.12
C ASP A 12 -8.15 -15.63 -20.83
N ILE A 13 -8.90 -14.53 -20.78
CA ILE A 13 -8.98 -13.64 -19.61
C ILE A 13 -10.36 -13.62 -18.94
N LEU A 14 -11.36 -14.30 -19.51
CA LEU A 14 -12.72 -14.25 -18.99
C LEU A 14 -12.74 -14.71 -17.53
N GLN A 15 -12.04 -15.81 -17.22
CA GLN A 15 -11.96 -16.32 -15.85
C GLN A 15 -11.21 -15.37 -14.90
N ASP A 16 -10.29 -14.55 -15.43
CA ASP A 16 -9.52 -13.61 -14.61
C ASP A 16 -10.33 -12.38 -14.21
N ILE A 17 -11.45 -12.10 -14.90
CA ILE A 17 -12.31 -10.94 -14.65
C ILE A 17 -13.66 -11.29 -14.00
N LEU A 18 -14.02 -12.58 -13.88
CA LEU A 18 -15.28 -12.95 -13.25
C LEU A 18 -15.14 -12.83 -11.72
N ASP A 19 -16.13 -12.18 -11.11
CA ASP A 19 -16.19 -11.90 -9.67
C ASP A 19 -17.67 -11.71 -9.27
N ASP A 20 -17.99 -11.78 -7.98
CA ASP A 20 -19.35 -11.66 -7.44
C ASP A 20 -20.01 -10.31 -7.78
N ASN A 21 -19.20 -9.26 -7.95
CA ASN A 21 -19.66 -7.93 -8.33
C ASN A 21 -19.66 -7.69 -9.85
N ILE A 22 -19.23 -8.65 -10.67
CA ILE A 22 -19.15 -8.55 -12.12
C ILE A 22 -20.21 -9.45 -12.78
N ILE A 23 -21.12 -8.83 -13.51
CA ILE A 23 -22.16 -9.52 -14.26
C ILE A 23 -21.74 -9.58 -15.73
N TYR A 24 -21.47 -10.78 -16.24
CA TYR A 24 -21.11 -11.00 -17.63
C TYR A 24 -22.33 -11.41 -18.47
N ARG A 25 -22.76 -10.55 -19.39
CA ARG A 25 -23.94 -10.76 -20.26
C ARG A 25 -23.63 -10.34 -21.70
N PRO A 26 -22.71 -11.04 -22.39
CA PRO A 26 -22.32 -10.70 -23.76
C PRO A 26 -23.48 -10.83 -24.75
N ASP A 27 -24.51 -11.62 -24.40
CA ASP A 27 -25.71 -11.75 -25.22
C ASP A 27 -26.45 -10.42 -25.42
N LEU A 28 -26.33 -9.47 -24.47
CA LEU A 28 -27.00 -8.17 -24.54
C LEU A 28 -26.57 -7.34 -25.75
N GLN A 29 -25.35 -7.54 -26.25
CA GLN A 29 -24.82 -6.81 -27.42
C GLN A 29 -25.72 -6.96 -28.66
N ILE A 30 -26.39 -8.09 -28.81
CA ILE A 30 -27.24 -8.40 -29.97
C ILE A 30 -28.75 -8.34 -29.66
N LYS A 31 -29.14 -7.98 -28.42
CA LYS A 31 -30.55 -7.92 -28.04
C LYS A 31 -31.17 -6.58 -28.40
N ALA A 32 -32.47 -6.60 -28.63
CA ALA A 32 -33.26 -5.38 -28.82
C ALA A 32 -33.20 -4.49 -27.57
N SER A 33 -33.20 -3.17 -27.76
CA SER A 33 -33.01 -2.19 -26.68
C SER A 33 -33.98 -2.31 -25.52
N ARG A 34 -35.23 -2.74 -25.77
CA ARG A 34 -36.22 -3.00 -24.71
C ARG A 34 -35.73 -4.03 -23.69
N PHE A 35 -34.97 -5.03 -24.15
CA PHE A 35 -34.43 -6.08 -23.29
C PHE A 35 -33.23 -5.56 -22.50
N ILE A 36 -32.35 -4.79 -23.13
CA ILE A 36 -31.22 -4.13 -22.45
C ILE A 36 -31.74 -3.22 -21.33
N GLY A 37 -32.71 -2.35 -21.62
CA GLY A 37 -33.31 -1.47 -20.61
C GLY A 37 -33.93 -2.24 -19.44
N LYS A 38 -34.70 -3.30 -19.72
CA LYS A 38 -35.25 -4.18 -18.69
C LYS A 38 -34.15 -4.82 -17.82
N THR A 39 -33.10 -5.37 -18.45
CA THR A 39 -31.98 -5.98 -17.73
C THR A 39 -31.22 -4.96 -16.87
N LEU A 40 -31.00 -3.74 -17.35
CA LEU A 40 -30.37 -2.68 -16.55
C LEU A 40 -31.21 -2.31 -15.31
N ILE A 41 -32.54 -2.26 -15.44
CA ILE A 41 -33.45 -1.99 -14.33
C ILE A 41 -33.46 -3.14 -13.30
N GLU A 42 -33.44 -4.38 -13.77
CA GLU A 42 -33.47 -5.58 -12.91
C GLU A 42 -32.15 -5.78 -12.17
N LEU A 43 -31.03 -5.67 -12.89
CA LEU A 43 -29.70 -5.91 -12.34
C LEU A 43 -29.15 -4.70 -11.58
N LYS A 44 -29.64 -3.49 -11.85
CA LYS A 44 -29.20 -2.26 -11.18
C LYS A 44 -27.67 -2.13 -11.08
N PRO A 45 -26.92 -2.27 -12.19
CA PRO A 45 -25.48 -2.08 -12.13
C PRO A 45 -25.15 -0.62 -11.78
N ASP A 46 -23.98 -0.40 -11.17
CA ASP A 46 -23.42 0.93 -10.97
C ASP A 46 -22.65 1.38 -12.24
N VAL A 47 -22.03 0.41 -12.94
CA VAL A 47 -21.27 0.63 -14.17
C VAL A 47 -21.73 -0.30 -15.29
N LEU A 48 -21.91 0.26 -16.48
CA LEU A 48 -22.15 -0.49 -17.71
C LEU A 48 -20.92 -0.43 -18.62
N ILE A 49 -20.35 -1.58 -18.97
CA ILE A 49 -19.24 -1.68 -19.91
C ILE A 49 -19.74 -2.24 -21.25
N VAL A 50 -19.55 -1.49 -22.33
CA VAL A 50 -20.07 -1.80 -23.67
C VAL A 50 -19.07 -1.47 -24.77
N GLN A 51 -19.19 -2.13 -25.92
CA GLN A 51 -18.51 -1.68 -27.15
C GLN A 51 -19.36 -0.63 -27.90
N GLU A 52 -20.68 -0.84 -27.92
CA GLU A 52 -21.65 0.06 -28.55
C GLU A 52 -22.65 0.55 -27.51
N LEU A 53 -22.96 1.85 -27.56
CA LEU A 53 -23.93 2.44 -26.64
C LEU A 53 -25.34 1.85 -26.87
N PRO A 54 -26.07 1.48 -25.80
CA PRO A 54 -27.50 1.20 -25.92
C PRO A 54 -28.26 2.43 -26.41
N THR A 55 -29.51 2.25 -26.83
CA THR A 55 -30.33 3.40 -27.23
C THR A 55 -30.62 4.32 -26.05
N GLU A 56 -30.84 5.61 -26.33
CA GLU A 56 -31.17 6.60 -25.29
C GLU A 56 -32.34 6.15 -24.42
N GLN A 57 -33.37 5.52 -24.99
CA GLN A 57 -34.52 5.04 -24.22
C GLN A 57 -34.13 4.01 -23.15
N ALA A 58 -33.21 3.09 -23.47
CA ALA A 58 -32.73 2.09 -22.52
C ALA A 58 -31.94 2.75 -21.38
N ILE A 59 -31.08 3.72 -21.71
CA ILE A 59 -30.29 4.46 -20.73
C ILE A 59 -31.17 5.34 -19.85
N ARG A 60 -32.12 6.11 -20.39
CA ARG A 60 -33.07 6.92 -19.59
C ARG A 60 -33.94 6.06 -18.66
N SER A 61 -34.30 4.85 -19.09
CA SER A 61 -35.09 3.94 -18.26
C SER A 61 -34.25 3.38 -17.10
N TRP A 62 -32.99 3.01 -17.35
CA TRP A 62 -32.04 2.69 -16.28
C TRP A 62 -31.83 3.89 -15.36
N GLU A 63 -31.77 5.09 -15.95
CA GLU A 63 -31.54 6.34 -15.22
C GLU A 63 -32.65 6.59 -14.19
N SER A 64 -33.88 6.53 -14.67
CA SER A 64 -35.08 6.77 -13.88
C SER A 64 -35.32 5.70 -12.81
N ALA A 65 -34.83 4.47 -13.02
CA ALA A 65 -35.03 3.37 -12.08
C ALA A 65 -34.08 3.39 -10.86
N MET A 66 -33.02 4.20 -10.90
CA MET A 66 -32.08 4.38 -9.80
C MET A 66 -31.73 5.87 -9.65
N PRO A 67 -32.67 6.73 -9.24
CA PRO A 67 -32.46 8.18 -9.20
C PRO A 67 -31.39 8.60 -8.17
N ASP A 68 -31.24 7.84 -7.09
CA ASP A 68 -30.36 8.18 -5.96
C ASP A 68 -28.94 7.60 -6.09
N LYS A 69 -28.60 7.01 -7.24
CA LYS A 69 -27.30 6.40 -7.49
C LYS A 69 -26.67 6.96 -8.75
N GLU A 70 -25.48 7.52 -8.59
CA GLU A 70 -24.67 7.91 -9.74
C GLU A 70 -24.25 6.66 -10.51
N ARG A 71 -24.39 6.71 -11.83
CA ARG A 71 -24.06 5.61 -12.74
C ARG A 71 -23.22 6.12 -13.89
N PHE A 72 -22.50 5.24 -14.55
CA PHE A 72 -21.76 5.61 -15.76
C PHE A 72 -21.55 4.45 -16.70
N ILE A 73 -21.15 4.81 -17.91
CA ILE A 73 -20.84 3.87 -18.97
C ILE A 73 -19.35 3.95 -19.25
N VAL A 74 -18.68 2.79 -19.32
CA VAL A 74 -17.36 2.70 -19.92
C VAL A 74 -17.50 2.10 -21.30
N GLN A 75 -17.11 2.88 -22.32
CA GLN A 75 -17.20 2.45 -23.71
C GLN A 75 -15.84 1.93 -24.18
N LYS A 76 -15.76 0.65 -24.52
CA LYS A 76 -14.57 0.07 -25.13
C LYS A 76 -14.39 0.60 -26.56
N VAL A 77 -13.42 1.47 -26.76
CA VAL A 77 -13.12 2.06 -28.09
C VAL A 77 -12.05 1.24 -28.80
N ASN A 78 -12.27 0.98 -30.09
CA ASN A 78 -11.26 0.36 -30.93
C ASN A 78 -10.10 1.34 -31.17
N SER A 79 -8.86 0.84 -31.18
CA SER A 79 -7.63 1.66 -31.29
C SER A 79 -7.59 2.65 -32.46
N LEU A 80 -8.33 2.39 -33.53
CA LEU A 80 -8.43 3.27 -34.70
C LEU A 80 -9.23 4.56 -34.45
N GLN A 81 -10.08 4.58 -33.42
CA GLN A 81 -10.93 5.73 -33.04
C GLN A 81 -10.47 6.42 -31.74
N ALA A 82 -9.30 6.01 -31.23
CA ALA A 82 -8.74 6.42 -29.94
C ALA A 82 -8.39 7.91 -29.83
N GLY A 83 -8.00 8.55 -30.93
CA GLY A 83 -7.33 9.87 -30.90
C GLY A 83 -8.15 11.02 -30.34
N ASP A 84 -9.48 10.94 -30.44
CA ASP A 84 -10.41 12.01 -30.06
C ASP A 84 -11.39 11.63 -28.96
N ALA A 85 -11.23 10.44 -28.36
CA ALA A 85 -12.17 9.95 -27.38
C ALA A 85 -12.06 10.77 -26.08
N ARG A 86 -13.11 11.55 -25.77
CA ARG A 86 -13.23 12.34 -24.55
C ARG A 86 -14.48 11.89 -23.79
N GLU A 87 -14.52 12.18 -22.50
CA GLU A 87 -15.75 12.04 -21.72
C GLU A 87 -16.90 12.84 -22.37
N PHE A 88 -18.10 12.26 -22.41
CA PHE A 88 -19.31 12.94 -22.87
C PHE A 88 -20.55 12.45 -22.12
N TRP A 89 -21.66 13.18 -22.29
CA TRP A 89 -22.96 12.81 -21.72
C TRP A 89 -23.82 12.11 -22.78
N PHE A 90 -24.44 11.00 -22.40
CA PHE A 90 -25.38 10.26 -23.22
C PHE A 90 -26.62 9.94 -22.41
N ALA A 91 -27.76 10.50 -22.81
CA ALA A 91 -29.05 10.25 -22.16
C ALA A 91 -29.02 10.43 -20.62
N GLY A 92 -28.39 11.51 -20.14
CA GLY A 92 -28.30 11.82 -18.70
C GLY A 92 -27.20 11.06 -17.94
N VAL A 93 -26.43 10.20 -18.62
CA VAL A 93 -25.37 9.38 -18.02
C VAL A 93 -24.00 9.74 -18.62
N ARG A 94 -22.97 9.83 -17.77
CA ARG A 94 -21.58 10.06 -18.21
C ARG A 94 -21.02 8.82 -18.91
N VAL A 95 -20.36 9.04 -20.03
CA VAL A 95 -19.69 8.00 -20.82
C VAL A 95 -18.20 8.27 -20.86
N PHE A 96 -17.42 7.25 -20.51
CA PHE A 96 -15.97 7.28 -20.48
C PHE A 96 -15.43 6.29 -21.51
N PRO A 97 -14.85 6.79 -22.61
CA PRO A 97 -14.25 5.90 -23.59
C PRO A 97 -12.93 5.32 -23.05
N SER A 98 -12.79 3.99 -22.99
CA SER A 98 -11.53 3.34 -22.63
C SER A 98 -10.62 3.27 -23.85
N VAL A 99 -9.50 3.98 -23.81
CA VAL A 99 -8.55 4.05 -24.92
C VAL A 99 -7.33 3.19 -24.59
N PRO A 100 -6.82 2.34 -25.50
CA PRO A 100 -5.62 1.51 -25.28
C PRO A 100 -4.32 2.26 -24.94
N ASN A 101 -4.35 3.58 -24.91
CA ASN A 101 -3.17 4.45 -24.89
C ASN A 101 -3.32 5.52 -23.81
N ASP A 102 -3.80 5.15 -22.63
CA ASP A 102 -4.02 6.04 -21.49
C ASP A 102 -2.69 6.53 -20.85
N ARG A 103 -1.85 7.19 -21.66
CA ARG A 103 -0.78 8.08 -21.19
C ARG A 103 -1.32 9.22 -20.32
N LYS A 104 -2.61 9.57 -20.46
CA LYS A 104 -3.27 10.57 -19.61
C LYS A 104 -3.38 10.18 -18.13
N ILE A 105 -3.31 8.89 -17.79
CA ILE A 105 -3.43 8.43 -16.40
C ILE A 105 -2.30 8.96 -15.50
N HIS A 106 -1.19 9.43 -16.08
CA HIS A 106 -0.08 10.04 -15.34
C HIS A 106 0.09 11.55 -15.57
N ASP A 107 -0.68 12.18 -16.46
CA ASP A 107 -0.48 13.61 -16.79
C ASP A 107 -1.04 14.55 -15.69
N ASP A 108 -2.00 14.09 -14.88
CA ASP A 108 -2.60 14.88 -13.78
C ASP A 108 -1.75 14.90 -12.49
N ILE A 109 -0.69 14.08 -12.44
CA ILE A 109 0.37 14.19 -11.44
C ILE A 109 1.52 14.93 -12.13
N GLN A 110 1.35 16.23 -12.34
CA GLN A 110 2.47 17.09 -12.70
C GLN A 110 3.53 16.94 -11.60
N PRO A 111 4.76 16.47 -11.90
CA PRO A 111 5.82 16.53 -10.91
C PRO A 111 5.96 17.98 -10.46
N LEU A 112 6.05 18.20 -9.14
CA LEU A 112 6.30 19.51 -8.53
C LEU A 112 7.65 20.15 -8.94
N SER A 113 8.34 19.63 -9.96
CA SER A 113 9.49 20.24 -10.58
C SER A 113 9.30 20.35 -12.12
N GLN A 114 9.13 21.56 -12.60
CA GLN A 114 9.00 21.88 -14.03
C GLN A 114 10.30 21.70 -14.85
N ASN A 115 11.31 20.96 -14.37
CA ASN A 115 12.66 20.97 -14.94
C ASN A 115 13.29 19.60 -15.24
N VAL A 116 12.53 18.50 -15.30
CA VAL A 116 13.11 17.20 -15.69
C VAL A 116 12.49 16.70 -16.99
N ALA A 117 13.12 17.05 -18.11
CA ALA A 117 12.74 16.62 -19.45
C ALA A 117 13.01 15.13 -19.77
N ASP A 118 13.51 14.35 -18.80
CA ASP A 118 14.03 12.99 -19.03
C ASP A 118 13.43 11.92 -18.11
N SER A 119 12.17 12.03 -17.69
CA SER A 119 11.53 10.92 -16.95
C SER A 119 11.23 9.74 -17.90
N PRO A 120 11.87 8.56 -17.72
CA PRO A 120 11.76 7.48 -18.69
C PRO A 120 10.45 6.71 -18.53
N SER A 121 9.54 6.85 -19.50
CA SER A 121 8.24 6.16 -19.59
C SER A 121 8.30 4.71 -19.09
N VAL A 122 7.51 4.38 -18.05
CA VAL A 122 7.32 3.01 -17.54
C VAL A 122 6.94 2.07 -18.70
N PRO A 123 7.47 0.83 -18.79
CA PRO A 123 7.22 -0.03 -19.95
C PRO A 123 5.74 -0.42 -20.00
N ASN A 124 5.06 0.02 -21.06
CA ASN A 124 3.70 -0.38 -21.41
C ASN A 124 3.71 -1.80 -21.98
N ASP A 125 3.69 -2.83 -21.13
CA ASP A 125 3.18 -4.13 -21.55
C ASP A 125 1.66 -4.06 -21.46
N ARG A 126 1.02 -4.12 -22.63
CA ARG A 126 -0.40 -3.89 -22.85
C ARG A 126 -1.24 -4.66 -21.82
N ILE A 127 -1.85 -3.94 -20.89
CA ILE A 127 -3.04 -4.42 -20.19
C ILE A 127 -3.97 -5.00 -21.27
N HIS A 128 -4.44 -6.23 -21.09
CA HIS A 128 -5.30 -6.87 -22.09
C HIS A 128 -6.46 -5.92 -22.42
N ALA A 129 -6.83 -5.79 -23.70
CA ALA A 129 -7.74 -4.73 -24.14
C ALA A 129 -9.12 -4.76 -23.48
N ASP A 130 -9.47 -5.88 -22.86
CA ASP A 130 -10.71 -6.10 -22.08
C ASP A 130 -10.57 -5.83 -20.59
N ILE A 131 -9.35 -5.75 -20.05
CA ILE A 131 -9.10 -5.32 -18.66
C ILE A 131 -9.13 -3.79 -18.58
N LEU A 132 -8.73 -3.09 -19.65
CA LEU A 132 -8.71 -1.62 -19.68
C LEU A 132 -10.06 -0.97 -19.28
N PRO A 133 -11.23 -1.39 -19.80
CA PRO A 133 -12.50 -0.86 -19.36
C PRO A 133 -12.77 -1.06 -17.86
N LEU A 134 -12.34 -2.18 -17.28
CA LEU A 134 -12.48 -2.47 -15.85
C LEU A 134 -11.57 -1.57 -15.01
N SER A 135 -10.31 -1.41 -15.43
CA SER A 135 -9.38 -0.50 -14.76
C SER A 135 -9.87 0.95 -14.79
N LEU A 136 -10.42 1.40 -15.93
CA LEU A 136 -10.99 2.73 -16.05
C LEU A 136 -12.25 2.88 -15.16
N ALA A 137 -13.11 1.86 -15.11
CA ALA A 137 -14.27 1.86 -14.21
C ALA A 137 -13.85 2.01 -12.74
N GLU A 138 -12.85 1.26 -12.31
CA GLU A 138 -12.33 1.34 -10.94
C GLU A 138 -11.71 2.69 -10.61
N ARG A 139 -10.93 3.28 -11.54
CA ARG A 139 -10.37 4.63 -11.36
C ARG A 139 -11.46 5.68 -11.23
N ILE A 140 -12.44 5.71 -12.13
CA ILE A 140 -13.56 6.66 -12.07
C ILE A 140 -14.33 6.51 -10.76
N ASN A 141 -14.57 5.27 -10.33
CA ASN A 141 -15.24 5.01 -9.07
C ASN A 141 -14.42 5.52 -7.87
N THR A 142 -13.11 5.30 -7.87
CA THR A 142 -12.19 5.80 -6.84
C THR A 142 -12.12 7.34 -6.84
N GLU A 143 -11.99 7.95 -8.01
CA GLU A 143 -11.98 9.40 -8.20
C GLU A 143 -13.30 10.05 -7.77
N ARG A 144 -14.44 9.39 -7.95
CA ARG A 144 -15.72 9.91 -7.42
C ARG A 144 -15.77 9.91 -5.91
N LEU A 145 -15.22 8.85 -5.30
CA LEU A 145 -15.11 8.77 -3.86
C LEU A 145 -14.24 9.93 -3.35
N VAL A 146 -13.07 10.15 -3.96
CA VAL A 146 -12.11 11.19 -3.56
C VAL A 146 -12.54 12.61 -3.97
N GLY A 147 -13.11 12.77 -5.16
CA GLY A 147 -13.38 14.00 -5.90
C GLY A 147 -14.75 14.62 -5.66
N ALA A 148 -15.49 14.16 -4.65
CA ALA A 148 -16.59 14.94 -4.06
C ALA A 148 -16.10 16.21 -3.30
N LEU A 149 -14.81 16.54 -3.44
CA LEU A 149 -14.24 17.84 -3.11
C LEU A 149 -14.47 18.78 -4.31
N ASP A 150 -15.57 19.55 -4.25
CA ASP A 150 -15.80 20.69 -5.12
C ASP A 150 -14.48 21.46 -5.33
N ASN A 151 -14.11 21.72 -6.59
CA ASN A 151 -13.10 22.72 -6.97
C ASN A 151 -13.63 24.12 -6.61
N LYS A 152 -13.84 24.40 -5.33
CA LYS A 152 -13.99 25.76 -4.84
C LYS A 152 -12.61 26.39 -5.02
N SER A 153 -12.54 27.26 -6.02
CA SER A 153 -11.45 28.21 -6.21
C SER A 153 -11.09 28.81 -4.85
N VAL A 154 -9.92 28.43 -4.33
CA VAL A 154 -9.41 28.91 -3.05
C VAL A 154 -9.18 30.41 -3.21
N VAL A 155 -10.01 31.19 -2.52
CA VAL A 155 -9.82 32.64 -2.42
C VAL A 155 -8.56 32.83 -1.59
N TYR A 156 -7.47 33.25 -2.23
CA TYR A 156 -6.21 33.60 -1.57
C TYR A 156 -6.43 34.78 -0.63
N THR A 157 -6.75 34.49 0.62
CA THR A 157 -6.61 35.47 1.71
C THR A 157 -5.13 35.65 2.02
N ARG A 158 -4.70 36.89 2.28
CA ARG A 158 -3.29 37.23 2.61
C ARG A 158 -2.75 36.59 3.89
N GLN A 159 -3.56 35.89 4.67
CA GLN A 159 -3.12 35.14 5.85
C GLN A 159 -2.75 33.71 5.46
N LYS A 160 -1.66 33.20 6.04
CA LYS A 160 -1.23 31.81 5.89
C LYS A 160 -2.34 30.88 6.41
N ALA A 161 -2.89 30.04 5.54
CA ALA A 161 -3.89 29.06 5.94
C ALA A 161 -3.29 28.09 6.97
N SER A 162 -4.09 27.75 7.98
CA SER A 162 -3.75 26.83 9.04
C SER A 162 -4.07 25.38 8.64
N VAL A 163 -3.22 24.45 9.06
CA VAL A 163 -3.37 23.01 8.83
C VAL A 163 -3.16 22.25 10.13
N ALA A 164 -4.19 21.54 10.57
CA ALA A 164 -4.07 20.60 11.68
C ALA A 164 -3.81 19.18 11.14
N ILE A 165 -2.72 18.56 11.60
CA ILE A 165 -2.30 17.23 11.17
C ILE A 165 -2.45 16.24 12.34
N VAL A 166 -3.13 15.13 12.09
CA VAL A 166 -3.33 14.06 13.09
C VAL A 166 -2.43 12.88 12.78
N GLY A 167 -1.62 12.51 13.78
CA GLY A 167 -0.53 11.54 13.67
C GLY A 167 0.77 12.21 13.23
N ALA A 168 1.87 11.82 13.86
CA ALA A 168 3.25 12.26 13.64
C ALA A 168 4.12 11.09 13.16
N GLY A 169 3.52 10.16 12.41
CA GLY A 169 4.26 9.17 11.63
C GLY A 169 4.98 9.80 10.45
N ILE A 170 5.85 9.02 9.79
CA ILE A 170 6.71 9.50 8.70
C ILE A 170 5.93 10.21 7.58
N VAL A 171 4.75 9.69 7.21
CA VAL A 171 3.87 10.29 6.19
C VAL A 171 3.51 11.71 6.59
N SER A 172 2.94 11.90 7.78
CA SER A 172 2.55 13.21 8.31
C SER A 172 3.71 14.18 8.46
N LEU A 173 4.89 13.71 8.89
CA LEU A 173 6.06 14.57 9.07
C LEU A 173 6.61 15.06 7.72
N ILE A 174 6.64 14.20 6.70
CA ILE A 174 7.02 14.59 5.34
C ILE A 174 5.96 15.53 4.75
N THR A 175 4.66 15.27 4.95
CA THR A 175 3.59 16.19 4.54
C THR A 175 3.76 17.56 5.20
N ALA A 176 4.03 17.60 6.51
CA ALA A 176 4.27 18.84 7.24
C ALA A 176 5.47 19.61 6.69
N HIS A 177 6.54 18.91 6.30
CA HIS A 177 7.73 19.52 5.71
C HIS A 177 7.44 20.28 4.41
N TYR A 178 6.70 19.66 3.48
CA TYR A 178 6.33 20.30 2.21
C TYR A 178 5.30 21.42 2.42
N LEU A 179 4.33 21.24 3.31
CA LEU A 179 3.37 22.30 3.65
C LEU A 179 4.05 23.50 4.33
N ALA A 180 4.99 23.27 5.24
CA ALA A 180 5.72 24.35 5.93
C ALA A 180 6.55 25.15 4.93
N SER A 181 7.23 24.44 4.01
CA SER A 181 8.00 25.05 2.92
C SER A 181 7.12 25.83 1.94
N SER A 182 5.83 25.46 1.82
CA SER A 182 4.82 26.18 1.05
C SER A 182 4.17 27.34 1.82
N GLY A 183 4.59 27.57 3.07
CA GLY A 183 4.18 28.72 3.87
C GLY A 183 2.91 28.54 4.71
N TYR A 184 2.38 27.33 4.86
CA TYR A 184 1.23 27.06 5.73
C TYR A 184 1.60 27.17 7.22
N ASN A 185 0.62 27.48 8.08
CA ASN A 185 0.77 27.40 9.54
C ASN A 185 0.35 26.01 10.02
N ILE A 186 1.24 25.26 10.65
CA ILE A 186 1.01 23.82 10.89
C ILE A 186 1.05 23.49 12.36
N THR A 187 0.07 22.68 12.77
CA THR A 187 0.03 22.06 14.09
C THR A 187 -0.14 20.56 13.95
N ILE A 188 0.71 19.78 14.62
CA ILE A 188 0.68 18.32 14.61
C ILE A 188 0.21 17.82 15.97
N TYR A 189 -0.70 16.84 15.96
CA TYR A 189 -1.21 16.16 17.16
C TYR A 189 -0.93 14.67 17.07
N ASP A 190 -0.24 14.09 18.05
CA ASP A 190 -0.05 12.64 18.14
C ASP A 190 -0.44 12.10 19.52
N ALA A 191 -1.11 10.95 19.52
CA ALA A 191 -1.50 10.25 20.74
C ALA A 191 -0.31 9.61 21.48
N SER A 192 0.82 9.43 20.79
CA SER A 192 2.07 8.87 21.28
C SER A 192 2.92 9.96 21.96
N PRO A 193 3.90 9.56 22.78
CA PRO A 193 4.94 10.48 23.24
C PRO A 193 5.77 11.04 22.07
N ASP A 194 6.53 12.10 22.34
CA ASP A 194 7.53 12.63 21.41
C ASP A 194 8.51 11.51 20.99
N PRO A 195 8.63 11.19 19.68
CA PRO A 195 9.42 10.06 19.19
C PRO A 195 10.94 10.26 19.36
N ARG A 196 11.40 11.49 19.70
CA ARG A 196 12.79 11.77 20.10
C ARG A 196 13.13 11.18 21.47
N LYS A 197 12.11 10.89 22.30
CA LYS A 197 12.30 10.27 23.62
C LYS A 197 12.49 8.75 23.48
N SER A 198 13.20 8.16 24.44
CA SER A 198 13.44 6.71 24.50
C SER A 198 12.43 6.00 25.39
N GLU A 199 11.15 6.16 25.09
CA GLU A 199 10.08 5.39 25.73
C GLU A 199 10.02 3.95 25.21
N HIS A 200 9.30 3.08 25.92
CA HIS A 200 9.06 1.72 25.46
C HIS A 200 8.38 1.74 24.08
N TRP A 201 8.91 0.94 23.15
CA TRP A 201 8.54 0.97 21.72
C TRP A 201 7.02 0.80 21.48
N SER A 202 6.31 0.09 22.38
CA SER A 202 4.86 -0.13 22.29
C SER A 202 4.02 1.13 22.50
N LYS A 203 4.62 2.23 22.94
CA LYS A 203 3.95 3.53 23.06
C LYS A 203 3.92 4.32 21.75
N TYR A 204 4.57 3.82 20.69
CA TYR A 204 4.70 4.52 19.40
C TYR A 204 3.96 3.79 18.26
N GLY A 205 3.63 4.55 17.21
CA GLY A 205 3.15 4.00 15.94
C GLY A 205 4.23 3.31 15.10
N CYS A 206 3.86 2.78 13.93
CA CYS A 206 4.73 1.94 13.08
C CYS A 206 6.03 2.60 12.60
N THR A 207 6.11 3.93 12.56
CA THR A 207 7.36 4.63 12.15
C THR A 207 8.45 4.47 13.21
N ARG A 208 8.13 4.70 14.49
CA ARG A 208 9.11 4.70 15.60
C ARG A 208 9.07 3.41 16.43
N GLY A 209 7.94 2.70 16.41
CA GLY A 209 7.79 1.39 17.03
C GLY A 209 8.56 0.31 16.27
N GLY A 210 9.24 -0.57 17.00
CA GLY A 210 10.05 -1.65 16.41
C GLY A 210 11.52 -1.26 16.19
N GLY A 211 12.14 -1.83 15.15
CA GLY A 211 13.54 -1.56 14.79
C GLY A 211 13.72 -0.21 14.08
N ASP A 212 14.96 0.30 14.08
CA ASP A 212 15.33 1.60 13.49
C ASP A 212 15.45 1.57 11.95
N ALA A 213 15.53 0.39 11.35
CA ALA A 213 15.72 0.30 9.90
C ALA A 213 14.38 0.38 9.14
N ARG A 214 14.30 1.27 8.15
CA ARG A 214 13.24 1.28 7.13
C ARG A 214 13.85 1.18 5.75
N MET A 215 13.16 0.50 4.85
CA MET A 215 13.61 0.23 3.50
C MET A 215 12.75 0.98 2.50
N PHE A 216 13.40 1.47 1.45
CA PHE A 216 12.76 1.91 0.24
C PHE A 216 13.23 1.01 -0.90
N SER A 217 12.30 0.48 -1.69
CA SER A 217 12.58 -0.16 -2.97
C SER A 217 11.45 0.15 -3.95
N ILE A 218 11.73 0.11 -5.26
CA ILE A 218 10.70 0.38 -6.27
C ILE A 218 9.52 -0.60 -6.19
N ARG A 219 9.77 -1.82 -5.71
CA ARG A 219 8.76 -2.88 -5.56
C ARG A 219 8.41 -3.11 -4.08
N GLU A 220 8.64 -2.13 -3.22
CA GLU A 220 8.25 -2.21 -1.82
C GLU A 220 6.71 -2.22 -1.73
N ASN A 221 6.17 -3.01 -0.79
CA ASN A 221 4.73 -3.18 -0.57
C ASN A 221 3.95 -3.69 -1.80
N ASN A 222 4.50 -4.60 -2.60
CA ASN A 222 3.69 -5.25 -3.63
C ASN A 222 2.41 -5.86 -3.02
N ASN A 223 1.32 -5.78 -3.75
CA ASN A 223 0.06 -6.43 -3.44
C ASN A 223 0.25 -7.96 -3.44
N TYR A 224 0.09 -8.57 -2.28
CA TYR A 224 0.24 -10.02 -2.07
C TYR A 224 -0.93 -10.84 -2.66
N ASN A 225 -1.95 -10.18 -3.22
CA ASN A 225 -2.97 -10.81 -4.07
C ASN A 225 -2.54 -10.98 -5.53
N ASP A 226 -1.28 -10.67 -5.87
CA ASP A 226 -0.70 -11.04 -7.17
C ASP A 226 -0.49 -12.57 -7.27
N LYS A 227 -1.51 -13.25 -7.78
CA LYS A 227 -1.58 -14.70 -8.01
C LYS A 227 -0.67 -15.16 -9.17
N ASP A 228 -0.10 -14.25 -9.97
CA ASP A 228 0.88 -14.62 -11.01
C ASP A 228 2.21 -15.13 -10.39
N PHE A 229 2.39 -14.97 -9.07
CA PHE A 229 3.64 -15.23 -8.34
C PHE A 229 3.80 -16.67 -7.83
N THR A 230 2.71 -17.43 -7.77
CA THR A 230 2.59 -18.48 -6.75
C THR A 230 2.70 -19.89 -7.33
N GLY A 231 2.43 -20.08 -8.63
CA GLY A 231 2.34 -21.42 -9.23
C GLY A 231 1.24 -22.31 -8.60
N ILE A 232 0.49 -21.76 -7.64
CA ILE A 232 -0.72 -22.31 -7.06
C ILE A 232 -1.86 -21.94 -8.01
N ASP A 233 -2.91 -22.75 -7.99
CA ASP A 233 -4.12 -22.54 -8.78
C ASP A 233 -4.48 -21.04 -8.84
N ARG A 234 -4.57 -20.49 -10.06
CA ARG A 234 -4.77 -19.05 -10.34
C ARG A 234 -6.02 -18.47 -9.64
N PHE A 235 -6.85 -19.36 -9.10
CA PHE A 235 -8.12 -19.07 -8.46
C PHE A 235 -8.07 -19.06 -6.92
N ASN A 236 -6.97 -19.47 -6.27
CA ASN A 236 -6.95 -19.59 -4.80
C ASN A 236 -5.67 -19.00 -4.15
N ASN A 237 -5.82 -17.88 -3.44
CA ASN A 237 -4.76 -17.31 -2.61
C ASN A 237 -4.78 -17.94 -1.20
N SER A 238 -4.50 -19.23 -1.07
CA SER A 238 -4.65 -19.93 0.23
C SER A 238 -3.48 -19.69 1.20
N TYR A 239 -2.54 -18.79 0.92
CA TYR A 239 -1.33 -18.61 1.74
C TYR A 239 -1.66 -18.32 3.19
N PHE A 240 -2.67 -17.51 3.46
CA PHE A 240 -3.08 -17.16 4.81
C PHE A 240 -3.80 -18.31 5.54
N ARG A 241 -4.15 -19.39 4.83
CA ARG A 241 -4.73 -20.62 5.38
C ARG A 241 -3.73 -21.76 5.50
N THR A 242 -2.70 -21.75 4.66
CA THR A 242 -1.63 -22.74 4.66
C THR A 242 -0.61 -22.40 5.75
N LYS A 243 -0.13 -23.40 6.49
CA LYS A 243 0.86 -23.19 7.56
C LYS A 243 2.22 -22.81 7.00
N VAL A 244 3.03 -22.10 7.80
CA VAL A 244 4.43 -21.78 7.44
C VAL A 244 5.26 -23.02 7.11
N SER A 245 5.05 -24.14 7.81
CA SER A 245 5.71 -25.43 7.53
C SER A 245 5.36 -26.01 6.15
N GLU A 246 4.25 -25.56 5.56
CA GLU A 246 3.71 -25.99 4.27
C GLU A 246 3.85 -24.87 3.22
N HIS A 247 4.82 -23.95 3.42
CA HIS A 247 5.08 -22.79 2.55
C HIS A 247 3.95 -21.75 2.52
N GLY A 248 3.06 -21.77 3.51
CA GLY A 248 2.03 -20.76 3.74
C GLY A 248 2.43 -19.70 4.77
N TRP A 249 1.45 -18.91 5.19
CA TRP A 249 1.60 -17.70 6.01
C TRP A 249 0.76 -17.79 7.30
N ALA A 250 -0.03 -18.85 7.47
CA ALA A 250 -0.75 -19.11 8.71
C ALA A 250 0.24 -19.43 9.83
N ILE A 251 0.40 -18.50 10.77
CA ILE A 251 1.18 -18.70 12.01
C ILE A 251 0.30 -19.05 13.21
N CYS A 252 -1.02 -19.08 13.03
CA CYS A 252 -1.98 -19.53 14.03
C CYS A 252 -2.98 -20.49 13.37
N ASP A 253 -3.67 -21.27 14.19
CA ASP A 253 -4.75 -22.14 13.72
C ASP A 253 -5.94 -21.29 13.24
N THR A 254 -6.27 -21.42 11.96
CA THR A 254 -7.32 -20.63 11.30
C THR A 254 -8.73 -20.94 11.81
N ASN A 255 -8.92 -22.05 12.53
CA ASN A 255 -10.19 -22.34 13.20
C ASN A 255 -10.43 -21.44 14.42
N ASN A 256 -9.38 -20.79 14.93
CA ASN A 256 -9.45 -19.90 16.09
C ASN A 256 -9.62 -18.42 15.72
N LEU A 257 -9.81 -18.13 14.43
CA LEU A 257 -10.10 -16.79 13.93
C LEU A 257 -11.51 -16.37 14.34
N SER A 258 -11.64 -15.13 14.80
CA SER A 258 -12.93 -14.49 15.00
C SER A 258 -13.67 -14.34 13.66
N GLN A 259 -14.99 -14.15 13.72
CA GLN A 259 -15.80 -13.92 12.52
C GLN A 259 -15.30 -12.73 11.68
N ALA A 260 -14.83 -11.66 12.34
CA ALA A 260 -14.30 -10.49 11.66
C ALA A 260 -13.00 -10.81 10.90
N GLU A 261 -12.10 -11.59 11.52
CA GLU A 261 -10.86 -12.04 10.88
C GLU A 261 -11.12 -13.01 9.72
N GLN A 262 -12.09 -13.92 9.86
CA GLN A 262 -12.50 -14.81 8.77
C GLN A 262 -13.12 -14.06 7.60
N THR A 263 -13.93 -13.03 7.89
CA THR A 263 -14.55 -12.17 6.88
C THR A 263 -13.48 -11.38 6.14
N TRP A 264 -12.57 -10.72 6.87
CA TRP A 264 -11.44 -10.02 6.27
C TRP A 264 -10.59 -10.95 5.41
N LEU A 265 -10.27 -12.14 5.91
CA LEU A 265 -9.47 -13.12 5.18
C LEU A 265 -10.16 -13.52 3.87
N HIS A 266 -11.47 -13.77 3.92
CA HIS A 266 -12.25 -14.10 2.73
C HIS A 266 -12.28 -12.95 1.73
N GLU A 267 -12.54 -11.72 2.19
CA GLU A 267 -12.55 -10.52 1.34
C GLU A 267 -11.18 -10.27 0.70
N TYR A 268 -10.10 -10.45 1.45
CA TYR A 268 -8.74 -10.29 0.97
C TYR A 268 -8.39 -11.32 -0.11
N GLU A 269 -8.65 -12.61 0.15
CA GLU A 269 -8.37 -13.69 -0.79
C GLU A 269 -9.25 -13.61 -2.07
N ALA A 270 -10.43 -13.00 -1.94
CA ALA A 270 -11.38 -12.79 -3.04
C ALA A 270 -10.95 -11.69 -4.02
N VAL A 271 -9.92 -10.88 -3.72
CA VAL A 271 -9.46 -9.83 -4.65
C VAL A 271 -9.08 -10.46 -6.00
N PRO A 272 -9.67 -10.01 -7.12
CA PRO A 272 -9.42 -10.58 -8.43
C PRO A 272 -8.06 -10.14 -8.97
N GLN A 273 -7.45 -10.99 -9.79
CA GLN A 273 -6.07 -10.80 -10.25
C GLN A 273 -5.88 -9.49 -11.02
N TRP A 274 -6.85 -9.10 -11.84
CA TRP A 274 -6.77 -7.83 -12.60
C TRP A 274 -6.72 -6.61 -11.67
N LEU A 275 -7.45 -6.64 -10.55
CA LEU A 275 -7.49 -5.55 -9.57
C LEU A 275 -6.21 -5.53 -8.73
N ALA A 276 -5.72 -6.71 -8.32
CA ALA A 276 -4.42 -6.82 -7.64
C ALA A 276 -3.29 -6.27 -8.51
N ASN A 277 -3.30 -6.59 -9.81
CA ASN A 277 -2.34 -6.07 -10.79
C ASN A 277 -2.47 -4.55 -11.00
N LEU A 278 -3.69 -4.00 -11.00
CA LEU A 278 -3.92 -2.56 -11.07
C LEU A 278 -3.26 -1.85 -9.87
N TYR A 279 -3.58 -2.28 -8.65
CA TYR A 279 -2.99 -1.70 -7.44
C TYR A 279 -1.47 -1.88 -7.37
N ASN A 280 -0.94 -3.01 -7.83
CA ASN A 280 0.51 -3.19 -7.95
C ASN A 280 1.18 -2.16 -8.85
N ASN A 281 0.57 -1.86 -9.99
CA ASN A 281 1.09 -0.86 -10.91
C ASN A 281 1.04 0.55 -10.29
N ASP A 282 -0.03 0.87 -9.56
CA ASP A 282 -0.14 2.14 -8.84
C ASP A 282 0.94 2.25 -7.75
N ILE A 283 1.18 1.19 -6.97
CA ILE A 283 2.25 1.14 -5.96
C ILE A 283 3.63 1.33 -6.60
N ILE A 284 3.92 0.62 -7.69
CA ILE A 284 5.19 0.77 -8.42
C ILE A 284 5.35 2.20 -8.93
N SER A 285 4.28 2.80 -9.48
CA SER A 285 4.31 4.18 -9.96
C SER A 285 4.59 5.17 -8.83
N ILE A 286 3.87 5.07 -7.72
CA ILE A 286 4.08 5.92 -6.53
C ILE A 286 5.51 5.77 -6.01
N ASN A 287 6.06 4.55 -6.02
CA ASN A 287 7.44 4.32 -5.58
C ASN A 287 8.46 4.95 -6.55
N HIS A 288 8.23 4.95 -7.86
CA HIS A 288 9.09 5.64 -8.83
C HIS A 288 9.07 7.16 -8.61
N GLU A 289 7.90 7.75 -8.40
CA GLU A 289 7.77 9.17 -8.06
C GLU A 289 8.47 9.49 -6.73
N SER A 290 8.20 8.67 -5.71
CA SER A 290 8.82 8.80 -4.39
C SER A 290 10.34 8.70 -4.45
N LYS A 291 10.90 7.90 -5.36
CA LYS A 291 12.36 7.83 -5.55
C LYS A 291 12.94 9.20 -5.89
N LEU A 292 12.29 9.95 -6.79
CA LEU A 292 12.75 11.27 -7.20
C LEU A 292 12.70 12.25 -6.03
N LEU A 293 11.62 12.20 -5.25
CA LEU A 293 11.45 13.02 -4.05
C LEU A 293 12.47 12.67 -2.96
N TRP A 294 12.78 11.39 -2.78
CA TRP A 294 13.85 10.96 -1.86
C TRP A 294 15.22 11.46 -2.32
N SER A 295 15.53 11.36 -3.62
CA SER A 295 16.77 11.88 -4.17
C SER A 295 16.90 13.40 -3.95
N ASP A 296 15.83 14.15 -4.22
CA ASP A 296 15.76 15.58 -3.97
C ASP A 296 15.96 15.90 -2.48
N LEU A 297 15.31 15.18 -1.57
CA LEU A 297 15.45 15.39 -0.14
C LEU A 297 16.88 15.08 0.35
N ILE A 298 17.51 14.01 -0.15
CA ILE A 298 18.88 13.65 0.20
C ILE A 298 19.86 14.74 -0.27
N GLU A 299 19.66 15.29 -1.46
CA GLU A 299 20.53 16.30 -2.05
C GLU A 299 20.32 17.69 -1.43
N ASN A 300 19.06 18.12 -1.31
CA ASN A 300 18.69 19.50 -1.00
C ASN A 300 18.31 19.73 0.47
N ALA A 301 18.15 18.66 1.27
CA ALA A 301 17.88 18.71 2.71
C ALA A 301 18.84 17.81 3.49
N SER A 302 20.13 17.83 3.11
CA SER A 302 21.18 16.95 3.66
C SER A 302 21.31 16.99 5.20
N GLU A 303 20.90 18.09 5.85
CA GLU A 303 20.87 18.21 7.31
C GLU A 303 19.91 17.21 7.98
N LEU A 304 18.83 16.80 7.28
CA LEU A 304 17.93 15.76 7.76
C LEU A 304 18.63 14.41 7.88
N PHE A 305 19.69 14.19 7.10
CA PHE A 305 20.46 12.95 7.06
C PHE A 305 21.74 13.00 7.89
N GLN A 306 22.01 14.11 8.60
CA GLN A 306 23.19 14.20 9.47
C GLN A 306 23.12 13.20 10.62
N GLY A 307 24.13 12.33 10.69
CA GLY A 307 24.18 11.24 11.67
C GLY A 307 23.12 10.15 11.45
N VAL A 308 22.38 10.20 10.34
CA VAL A 308 21.47 9.15 9.91
C VAL A 308 22.27 8.15 9.10
N GLU A 309 22.18 6.88 9.45
CA GLU A 309 22.73 5.82 8.62
C GLU A 309 21.81 5.59 7.42
N LEU A 310 22.32 5.92 6.23
CA LEU A 310 21.68 5.70 4.95
C LEU A 310 22.54 4.72 4.13
N LYS A 311 21.98 3.57 3.80
CA LYS A 311 22.67 2.52 3.04
C LYS A 311 22.02 2.33 1.69
N GLU A 312 22.77 2.58 0.63
CA GLU A 312 22.31 2.35 -0.72
C GLU A 312 22.30 0.87 -1.10
N GLY A 313 21.31 0.49 -1.89
CA GLY A 313 21.18 -0.83 -2.48
C GLY A 313 20.50 -1.83 -1.56
N ILE A 314 19.68 -2.67 -2.18
CA ILE A 314 19.00 -3.81 -1.56
C ILE A 314 19.43 -5.07 -2.29
N VAL A 315 19.65 -6.17 -1.57
CA VAL A 315 19.95 -7.47 -2.17
C VAL A 315 18.73 -8.38 -2.04
N GLY A 316 18.10 -8.70 -3.17
CA GLY A 316 17.05 -9.70 -3.25
C GLY A 316 17.63 -11.09 -3.49
N MET A 317 17.19 -12.12 -2.77
CA MET A 317 17.64 -13.50 -2.97
C MET A 317 16.46 -14.46 -3.14
N SER A 318 16.67 -15.54 -3.91
CA SER A 318 15.71 -16.63 -4.06
C SER A 318 16.39 -17.98 -3.80
N SER A 319 15.67 -18.90 -3.19
CA SER A 319 16.09 -20.29 -2.96
C SER A 319 15.69 -21.23 -4.10
N ASP A 320 14.68 -20.88 -4.89
CA ASP A 320 14.21 -21.68 -6.02
C ASP A 320 14.66 -21.07 -7.37
N PRO A 321 15.27 -21.85 -8.28
CA PRO A 321 15.74 -21.35 -9.58
C PRO A 321 14.63 -20.89 -10.53
N ALA A 322 13.49 -21.57 -10.57
CA ALA A 322 12.39 -21.20 -11.48
C ALA A 322 11.74 -19.89 -11.01
N HIS A 323 11.51 -19.78 -9.71
CA HIS A 323 11.06 -18.58 -9.03
C HIS A 323 12.04 -17.42 -9.21
N TYR A 324 13.34 -17.68 -9.08
CA TYR A 324 14.38 -16.67 -9.29
C TYR A 324 14.27 -16.01 -10.67
N GLN A 325 14.09 -16.79 -11.74
CA GLN A 325 13.94 -16.24 -13.09
C GLN A 325 12.69 -15.36 -13.21
N GLN A 326 11.56 -15.79 -12.64
CA GLN A 326 10.33 -15.00 -12.65
C GLN A 326 10.49 -13.68 -11.89
N VAL A 327 11.13 -13.71 -10.72
CA VAL A 327 11.40 -12.52 -9.91
C VAL A 327 12.34 -11.57 -10.66
N VAL A 328 13.39 -12.08 -11.32
CA VAL A 328 14.30 -11.27 -12.16
C VAL A 328 13.53 -10.52 -13.25
N GLU A 329 12.67 -11.21 -14.01
CA GLU A 329 11.89 -10.58 -15.09
C GLU A 329 10.92 -9.53 -14.56
N ARG A 330 10.30 -9.76 -13.39
CA ARG A 330 9.45 -8.76 -12.72
C ARG A 330 10.24 -7.52 -12.30
N HIS A 331 11.43 -7.69 -11.72
CA HIS A 331 12.26 -6.56 -11.33
C HIS A 331 12.79 -5.78 -12.53
N LYS A 332 13.09 -6.46 -13.65
CA LYS A 332 13.40 -5.81 -14.93
C LYS A 332 12.21 -4.99 -15.43
N LYS A 333 11.01 -5.57 -15.47
CA LYS A 333 9.77 -4.91 -15.91
C LYS A 333 9.48 -3.66 -15.10
N ALA A 334 9.61 -3.74 -13.77
CA ALA A 334 9.42 -2.62 -12.87
C ALA A 334 10.59 -1.61 -12.88
N LYS A 335 11.64 -1.81 -13.69
CA LYS A 335 12.86 -0.99 -13.71
C LYS A 335 13.52 -0.84 -12.33
N SER A 336 13.48 -1.92 -11.55
CA SER A 336 13.99 -1.98 -10.19
C SER A 336 15.26 -2.82 -10.06
N LEU A 337 15.59 -3.63 -11.08
CA LEU A 337 16.81 -4.42 -11.12
C LEU A 337 18.02 -3.55 -11.51
N LYS A 338 19.08 -3.54 -10.68
CA LYS A 338 20.39 -3.00 -11.05
C LYS A 338 21.22 -4.04 -11.80
N ARG A 339 21.33 -5.26 -11.23
CA ARG A 339 22.03 -6.41 -11.83
C ARG A 339 21.67 -7.70 -11.11
N THR A 340 21.90 -8.83 -11.78
CA THR A 340 21.88 -10.17 -11.18
C THR A 340 23.27 -10.54 -10.67
N LEU A 341 23.35 -11.36 -9.63
CA LEU A 341 24.58 -11.91 -9.05
C LEU A 341 24.53 -13.44 -9.07
N THR A 342 25.62 -14.06 -9.50
CA THR A 342 25.83 -15.50 -9.26
C THR A 342 26.12 -15.75 -7.78
N PRO A 343 25.96 -16.99 -7.28
CA PRO A 343 26.34 -17.32 -5.90
C PRO A 343 27.79 -16.93 -5.60
N GLN A 344 28.74 -17.19 -6.51
CA GLN A 344 30.14 -16.81 -6.32
C GLN A 344 30.33 -15.29 -6.17
N GLN A 345 29.68 -14.49 -7.03
CA GLN A 345 29.70 -13.03 -6.93
C GLN A 345 29.05 -12.52 -5.64
N LEU A 346 28.01 -13.21 -5.17
CA LEU A 346 27.34 -12.90 -3.91
C LEU A 346 28.27 -13.15 -2.72
N ILE A 347 29.02 -14.26 -2.71
CA ILE A 347 30.02 -14.58 -1.68
C ILE A 347 31.12 -13.52 -1.64
N GLU A 348 31.67 -13.16 -2.80
CA GLU A 348 32.73 -12.14 -2.90
C GLU A 348 32.28 -10.79 -2.33
N LYS A 349 31.01 -10.41 -2.56
CA LYS A 349 30.47 -9.14 -2.09
C LYS A 349 29.95 -9.19 -0.65
N TYR A 350 29.40 -10.33 -0.25
CA TYR A 350 28.77 -10.58 1.06
C TYR A 350 29.26 -11.92 1.64
N PRO A 351 30.49 -11.97 2.18
CA PRO A 351 31.06 -13.22 2.71
C PRO A 351 30.23 -13.87 3.82
N ALA A 352 29.36 -13.10 4.50
CA ALA A 352 28.40 -13.63 5.48
C ALA A 352 27.45 -14.70 4.90
N LEU A 353 27.25 -14.69 3.59
CA LEU A 353 26.33 -15.58 2.88
C LEU A 353 27.05 -16.79 2.26
N GLU A 354 28.35 -16.96 2.52
CA GLU A 354 29.17 -18.05 1.97
C GLU A 354 28.58 -19.43 2.21
N ASP A 355 28.23 -19.74 3.46
CA ASP A 355 27.67 -21.05 3.83
C ASP A 355 26.34 -21.31 3.11
N ALA A 356 25.46 -20.30 3.02
CA ALA A 356 24.18 -20.44 2.34
C ALA A 356 24.36 -20.70 0.84
N CYS A 357 25.31 -20.01 0.20
CA CYS A 357 25.63 -20.20 -1.20
C CYS A 357 26.26 -21.58 -1.47
N LYS A 358 27.26 -21.98 -0.66
CA LYS A 358 27.96 -23.26 -0.81
C LYS A 358 27.04 -24.46 -0.59
N ASN A 359 26.06 -24.33 0.30
CA ASN A 359 25.08 -25.38 0.58
C ASN A 359 23.90 -25.38 -0.41
N GLY A 360 23.95 -24.57 -1.48
CA GLY A 360 22.92 -24.53 -2.52
C GLY A 360 21.57 -23.95 -2.06
N VAL A 361 21.56 -23.22 -0.94
CA VAL A 361 20.35 -22.62 -0.36
C VAL A 361 19.93 -21.37 -1.15
N VAL A 362 20.88 -20.69 -1.78
CA VAL A 362 20.64 -19.53 -2.64
C VAL A 362 20.77 -19.95 -4.09
N ALA A 363 19.66 -19.97 -4.82
CA ALA A 363 19.63 -20.25 -6.26
C ALA A 363 20.15 -19.06 -7.10
N GLY A 364 19.94 -17.84 -6.61
CA GLY A 364 20.40 -16.62 -7.27
C GLY A 364 20.09 -15.36 -6.45
N ALA A 365 20.75 -14.26 -6.81
CA ALA A 365 20.58 -12.98 -6.14
C ALA A 365 20.51 -11.80 -7.11
N MET A 366 19.93 -10.69 -6.66
CA MET A 366 19.72 -9.46 -7.42
C MET A 366 20.15 -8.27 -6.57
N GLU A 367 20.80 -7.30 -7.19
CA GLU A 367 20.92 -5.96 -6.61
C GLU A 367 19.78 -5.10 -7.15
N LEU A 368 19.08 -4.43 -6.24
CA LEU A 368 17.86 -3.68 -6.53
C LEU A 368 18.05 -2.18 -6.28
N VAL A 369 17.22 -1.38 -6.96
CA VAL A 369 17.06 0.05 -6.74
C VAL A 369 16.32 0.25 -5.43
N GLY A 370 17.01 0.87 -4.48
CA GLY A 370 16.50 1.11 -3.15
C GLY A 370 17.59 1.53 -2.19
N PHE A 371 17.20 1.79 -0.95
CA PHE A 371 18.09 2.10 0.16
C PHE A 371 17.44 1.71 1.48
N THR A 372 18.21 1.73 2.55
CA THR A 372 17.72 1.60 3.92
C THR A 372 18.15 2.81 4.73
N VAL A 373 17.29 3.30 5.60
CA VAL A 373 17.50 4.48 6.42
C VAL A 373 17.18 4.16 7.88
N ASN A 374 18.00 4.70 8.79
CA ASN A 374 17.71 4.71 10.22
C ASN A 374 16.64 5.77 10.52
N VAL A 375 15.39 5.31 10.58
CA VAL A 375 14.21 6.17 10.61
C VAL A 375 14.12 6.96 11.91
N HIS A 376 14.58 6.45 13.05
CA HIS A 376 14.47 7.14 14.34
C HIS A 376 15.29 8.43 14.37
N LYS A 377 16.53 8.37 13.88
CA LYS A 377 17.37 9.57 13.82
C LYS A 377 16.90 10.53 12.72
N PHE A 378 16.45 9.98 11.59
CA PHE A 378 15.86 10.78 10.51
C PHE A 378 14.64 11.58 10.98
N ILE A 379 13.67 10.95 11.67
CA ILE A 379 12.49 11.67 12.16
C ILE A 379 12.84 12.68 13.27
N ALA A 380 13.86 12.42 14.08
CA ALA A 380 14.32 13.37 15.08
C ALA A 380 14.83 14.65 14.42
N ASN A 381 15.71 14.51 13.42
CA ASN A 381 16.22 15.66 12.66
C ASN A 381 15.09 16.39 11.91
N LEU A 382 14.13 15.65 11.36
CA LEU A 382 12.96 16.23 10.69
C LEU A 382 12.08 17.04 11.64
N LEU A 383 11.80 16.52 12.84
CA LEU A 383 11.06 17.25 13.87
C LEU A 383 11.78 18.51 14.32
N ASP A 384 13.08 18.43 14.57
CA ASP A 384 13.88 19.59 14.96
C ASP A 384 13.82 20.68 13.88
N ARG A 385 13.90 20.31 12.59
CA ARG A 385 13.73 21.25 11.47
C ARG A 385 12.32 21.84 11.41
N LEU A 386 11.28 21.02 11.60
CA LEU A 386 9.88 21.46 11.59
C LEU A 386 9.61 22.49 12.70
N GLU A 387 10.09 22.22 13.92
CA GLU A 387 9.96 23.15 15.05
C GLU A 387 10.72 24.46 14.80
N GLN A 388 11.91 24.41 14.18
CA GLN A 388 12.67 25.60 13.80
C GLN A 388 11.93 26.51 12.82
N VAL A 389 11.13 25.94 11.91
CA VAL A 389 10.31 26.73 10.96
C VAL A 389 8.93 27.08 11.53
N GLY A 390 8.69 26.81 12.82
CA GLY A 390 7.51 27.25 13.55
C GLY A 390 6.35 26.25 13.61
N VAL A 391 6.56 25.00 13.18
CA VAL A 391 5.55 23.94 13.33
C VAL A 391 5.40 23.59 14.81
N GLN A 392 4.17 23.52 15.30
CA GLN A 392 3.87 23.16 16.68
C GLN A 392 3.51 21.68 16.76
N CYS A 393 4.07 20.97 17.74
CA CYS A 393 3.79 19.55 17.97
C CYS A 393 3.21 19.33 19.37
N PHE A 394 2.06 18.65 19.42
CA PHE A 394 1.37 18.27 20.64
C PHE A 394 1.40 16.76 20.82
N TRP A 395 2.16 16.31 21.82
CA TRP A 395 2.40 14.89 22.12
C TRP A 395 1.49 14.40 23.23
N ASN A 396 1.17 13.10 23.23
CA ASN A 396 0.17 12.50 24.12
C ASN A 396 -1.21 13.16 24.01
N GLN A 397 -1.50 13.79 22.86
CA GLN A 397 -2.76 14.45 22.60
C GLN A 397 -3.52 13.67 21.53
N ARG A 398 -4.42 12.81 22.00
CA ARG A 398 -5.23 11.97 21.11
C ARG A 398 -6.38 12.77 20.54
N ILE A 399 -6.51 12.76 19.22
CA ILE A 399 -7.74 13.16 18.53
C ILE A 399 -8.70 11.97 18.52
N THR A 400 -9.91 12.17 19.01
CA THR A 400 -10.91 11.11 19.21
C THR A 400 -12.08 11.20 18.25
N LYS A 401 -12.36 12.38 17.69
CA LYS A 401 -13.51 12.59 16.81
C LYS A 401 -13.22 13.65 15.74
N ILE A 402 -13.80 13.45 14.55
CA ILE A 402 -13.95 14.47 13.51
C ILE A 402 -15.36 15.04 13.65
N ASP A 403 -15.48 16.33 13.95
CA ASP A 403 -16.79 16.98 14.05
C ASP A 403 -17.20 17.55 12.69
N ARG A 404 -18.49 17.37 12.36
CA ARG A 404 -19.05 17.75 11.07
C ARG A 404 -20.34 18.52 11.25
N ASN A 405 -20.59 19.47 10.37
CA ASN A 405 -21.90 20.14 10.31
C ASN A 405 -22.97 19.27 9.62
N ASP A 406 -24.20 19.77 9.55
CA ASP A 406 -25.33 19.08 8.91
C ASP A 406 -25.13 18.80 7.41
N ARG A 407 -24.15 19.45 6.77
CA ARG A 407 -23.78 19.22 5.36
C ARG A 407 -22.64 18.21 5.21
N GLY A 408 -22.13 17.67 6.32
CA GLY A 408 -21.02 16.72 6.34
C GLY A 408 -19.63 17.36 6.23
N GLU A 409 -19.54 18.70 6.18
CA GLU A 409 -18.26 19.42 6.14
C GLU A 409 -17.57 19.33 7.50
N VAL A 410 -16.24 19.11 7.50
CA VAL A 410 -15.45 19.05 8.74
C VAL A 410 -15.32 20.45 9.31
N ILE A 411 -15.72 20.63 10.57
CA ILE A 411 -15.69 21.93 11.27
C ILE A 411 -14.61 22.00 12.36
N SER A 412 -14.30 20.87 12.97
CA SER A 412 -13.28 20.77 14.02
C SER A 412 -12.82 19.33 14.23
N LEU A 413 -11.68 19.18 14.90
CA LEU A 413 -11.24 17.92 15.48
C LEU A 413 -11.40 17.99 16.99
N MET A 414 -11.74 16.88 17.65
CA MET A 414 -11.90 16.84 19.10
C MET A 414 -10.73 16.11 19.77
N SER A 415 -10.18 16.70 20.81
CA SER A 415 -9.28 16.05 21.76
C SER A 415 -9.90 16.08 23.15
N GLY A 416 -10.57 15.01 23.54
CA GLY A 416 -11.47 15.05 24.70
C GLY A 416 -12.61 16.05 24.44
N ASP A 417 -12.74 17.06 25.30
CA ASP A 417 -13.75 18.12 25.18
C ASP A 417 -13.22 19.36 24.44
N GLU A 418 -11.94 19.39 24.07
CA GLU A 418 -11.32 20.52 23.36
C GLU A 418 -11.57 20.41 21.85
N ALA A 419 -12.12 21.48 21.27
CA ALA A 419 -12.30 21.62 19.83
C ALA A 419 -11.10 22.31 19.18
N ILE A 420 -10.51 21.66 18.18
CA ILE A 420 -9.35 22.14 17.42
C ILE A 420 -9.85 22.57 16.03
N ALA A 421 -9.81 23.88 15.79
CA ALA A 421 -10.18 24.51 14.53
C ALA A 421 -8.93 24.80 13.67
N ALA A 422 -9.01 24.52 12.37
CA ALA A 422 -8.02 24.87 11.37
C ALA A 422 -8.71 25.05 10.01
N ASP A 423 -8.06 25.74 9.07
CA ASP A 423 -8.61 25.91 7.72
C ASP A 423 -8.59 24.60 6.93
N ASN A 424 -7.63 23.72 7.22
CA ASN A 424 -7.48 22.41 6.59
C ASN A 424 -7.08 21.33 7.61
N TYR A 425 -7.43 20.09 7.30
CA TYR A 425 -7.14 18.93 8.14
C TYR A 425 -6.47 17.82 7.35
N VAL A 426 -5.36 17.28 7.87
CA VAL A 426 -4.69 16.08 7.34
C VAL A 426 -4.79 14.99 8.40
N ILE A 427 -5.41 13.86 8.07
CA ILE A 427 -5.72 12.80 9.05
C ILE A 427 -4.99 11.53 8.64
N SER A 428 -3.86 11.25 9.30
CA SER A 428 -3.03 10.05 9.08
C SER A 428 -2.64 9.39 10.42
N PRO A 429 -3.61 8.81 11.15
CA PRO A 429 -3.42 8.31 12.51
C PRO A 429 -2.73 6.92 12.57
N GLY A 430 -2.30 6.40 11.42
CA GLY A 430 -1.67 5.08 11.29
C GLY A 430 -2.63 3.91 11.57
N VAL A 431 -2.06 2.74 11.88
CA VAL A 431 -2.80 1.47 12.03
C VAL A 431 -3.75 1.40 13.24
N TYR A 432 -3.65 2.35 14.15
CA TYR A 432 -4.43 2.38 15.40
C TYR A 432 -5.57 3.39 15.38
N GLY A 433 -5.71 4.17 14.30
CA GLY A 433 -6.63 5.28 14.21
C GLY A 433 -7.99 4.99 13.58
N ASN A 434 -8.35 3.72 13.33
CA ASN A 434 -9.53 3.38 12.55
C ASN A 434 -10.84 3.99 13.11
N GLU A 435 -10.97 4.05 14.43
CA GLU A 435 -12.15 4.65 15.07
C GLU A 435 -12.31 6.15 14.74
N LEU A 436 -11.21 6.88 14.62
CA LEU A 436 -11.24 8.30 14.21
C LEU A 436 -11.75 8.46 12.78
N LEU A 437 -11.47 7.48 11.91
CA LEU A 437 -11.88 7.47 10.51
C LEU A 437 -13.33 7.00 10.32
N ARG A 438 -14.07 6.72 11.40
CA ARG A 438 -15.48 6.32 11.32
C ARG A 438 -16.30 7.40 10.60
N GLY A 439 -17.08 6.97 9.61
CA GLY A 439 -17.89 7.87 8.77
C GLY A 439 -17.10 8.55 7.65
N THR A 440 -15.81 8.23 7.49
CA THR A 440 -15.03 8.59 6.31
C THR A 440 -14.96 7.41 5.34
N GLN A 441 -14.66 7.68 4.07
CA GLN A 441 -14.41 6.64 3.08
C GLN A 441 -13.10 5.87 3.36
N SER A 442 -12.15 6.49 4.06
CA SER A 442 -10.85 5.90 4.43
C SER A 442 -10.90 4.95 5.63
N ARG A 443 -12.10 4.61 6.14
CA ARG A 443 -12.27 3.68 7.27
C ARG A 443 -11.84 2.26 6.92
N ALA A 444 -12.01 1.84 5.67
CA ALA A 444 -11.67 0.50 5.23
C ALA A 444 -10.21 0.46 4.75
N TYR A 445 -9.27 0.26 5.66
CA TYR A 445 -7.87 0.02 5.32
C TYR A 445 -7.33 -1.22 6.04
N GLU A 446 -6.49 -1.95 5.33
CA GLU A 446 -5.97 -3.25 5.75
C GLU A 446 -4.78 -3.10 6.70
N LYS A 447 -4.61 -4.07 7.59
CA LYS A 447 -3.49 -4.12 8.53
C LYS A 447 -2.63 -5.34 8.23
N ALA A 448 -1.36 -5.08 7.95
CA ALA A 448 -0.34 -6.10 7.81
C ALA A 448 0.64 -6.00 8.97
N ILE A 449 1.06 -7.14 9.52
CA ILE A 449 2.19 -7.20 10.46
C ILE A 449 3.43 -7.54 9.64
N ALA A 450 4.55 -6.88 9.93
CA ALA A 450 5.85 -7.23 9.36
C ALA A 450 6.77 -7.75 10.46
N LEU A 451 7.53 -8.80 10.17
CA LEU A 451 8.53 -9.34 11.09
C LEU A 451 9.94 -8.88 10.70
N TRP A 452 10.66 -8.31 11.66
CA TRP A 452 12.08 -7.96 11.51
C TRP A 452 12.92 -8.91 12.36
N ILE A 453 13.88 -9.58 11.72
CA ILE A 453 14.85 -10.43 12.42
C ILE A 453 16.18 -9.68 12.50
N VAL A 454 16.63 -9.37 13.72
CA VAL A 454 17.93 -8.72 13.95
C VAL A 454 18.95 -9.76 14.40
N ARG A 455 20.03 -9.95 13.63
CA ARG A 455 21.17 -10.78 14.05
C ARG A 455 22.22 -9.96 14.79
N SER A 456 22.86 -10.59 15.78
CA SER A 456 23.81 -10.00 16.73
C SER A 456 25.22 -9.72 16.20
N LYS A 457 25.49 -9.92 14.89
CA LYS A 457 26.77 -9.57 14.24
C LYS A 457 26.55 -8.65 13.03
N PRO A 458 26.37 -7.34 13.26
CA PRO A 458 26.04 -6.36 12.22
C PRO A 458 27.12 -6.19 11.15
N GLU A 459 28.39 -6.36 11.50
CA GLU A 459 29.55 -5.95 10.66
C GLU A 459 29.76 -6.74 9.36
N ILE A 460 28.91 -7.72 9.03
CA ILE A 460 29.17 -8.65 7.91
C ILE A 460 28.32 -8.35 6.67
N LEU A 461 27.22 -7.59 6.77
CA LEU A 461 26.41 -7.22 5.61
C LEU A 461 26.64 -5.77 5.20
N ARG A 462 26.83 -5.54 3.89
CA ARG A 462 27.05 -4.20 3.32
C ARG A 462 25.77 -3.56 2.78
N ALA A 463 24.66 -4.31 2.77
CA ALA A 463 23.35 -3.88 2.27
C ALA A 463 22.26 -4.63 3.04
N SER A 464 21.03 -4.10 2.99
CA SER A 464 19.86 -4.80 3.49
C SER A 464 19.50 -5.96 2.56
N VAL A 465 18.94 -7.01 3.16
CA VAL A 465 18.60 -8.25 2.47
C VAL A 465 17.09 -8.39 2.43
N ASP A 466 16.57 -8.59 1.22
CA ASP A 466 15.20 -9.00 0.94
C ASP A 466 15.21 -10.45 0.43
N ILE A 467 14.27 -11.25 0.92
CA ILE A 467 14.21 -12.67 0.58
C ILE A 467 12.87 -13.00 -0.05
N HIS A 468 12.91 -13.43 -1.32
CA HIS A 468 11.74 -13.90 -2.07
C HIS A 468 11.58 -15.39 -1.84
N GLN A 469 10.35 -15.86 -1.60
CA GLN A 469 10.12 -17.20 -1.09
C GLN A 469 8.88 -17.93 -1.57
N PRO A 470 8.99 -19.27 -1.48
CA PRO A 470 8.32 -20.07 -0.44
C PRO A 470 9.32 -20.75 0.54
N TRP A 471 9.68 -20.14 1.69
CA TRP A 471 10.64 -20.77 2.64
C TRP A 471 9.85 -21.74 3.47
N SER A 472 10.34 -22.98 3.56
CA SER A 472 10.05 -23.79 4.73
C SER A 472 11.05 -23.43 5.81
N PHE A 473 10.55 -22.96 6.96
CA PHE A 473 11.31 -23.10 8.19
C PHE A 473 11.33 -24.59 8.48
N ARG A 474 12.42 -25.29 8.12
CA ARG A 474 12.62 -26.66 8.57
C ARG A 474 12.84 -26.62 10.07
N ASP A 475 11.89 -27.20 10.82
CA ASP A 475 12.21 -27.74 12.13
C ASP A 475 13.27 -28.83 11.90
N ASP A 476 14.52 -28.54 12.25
CA ASP A 476 15.58 -29.54 12.26
C ASP A 476 15.42 -30.39 13.53
N PRO A 477 15.01 -31.67 13.42
CA PRO A 477 14.82 -32.54 14.58
C PRO A 477 16.14 -32.86 15.30
N ASP A 478 17.29 -32.68 14.64
CA ASP A 478 18.59 -33.17 15.11
C ASP A 478 19.40 -32.10 15.86
N HIS A 479 18.88 -30.87 16.01
CA HIS A 479 19.53 -29.77 16.74
C HIS A 479 18.94 -29.52 18.13
N GLN A 480 18.67 -30.59 18.90
CA GLN A 480 18.41 -30.49 20.34
C GLN A 480 19.68 -30.04 21.08
N GLY A 481 19.90 -28.73 21.22
CA GLY A 481 20.94 -28.21 22.12
C GLY A 481 21.49 -26.83 21.82
N ARG A 482 21.15 -26.21 20.69
CA ARG A 482 21.42 -24.78 20.47
C ARG A 482 20.10 -24.08 20.28
N GLN A 483 19.55 -23.60 21.40
CA GLN A 483 18.50 -22.59 21.39
C GLN A 483 19.08 -21.39 20.63
N ILE A 484 18.74 -21.26 19.35
CA ILE A 484 18.86 -19.99 18.66
C ILE A 484 17.93 -19.08 19.46
N ASP A 485 18.52 -18.17 20.22
CA ASP A 485 17.81 -17.20 21.02
C ASP A 485 17.12 -16.23 20.06
N TYR A 486 15.99 -16.66 19.49
CA TYR A 486 15.10 -15.82 18.72
C TYR A 486 14.54 -14.77 19.69
N ARG A 487 15.18 -13.61 19.73
CA ARG A 487 14.58 -12.45 20.39
C ARG A 487 13.44 -11.95 19.52
N TRP A 488 12.27 -12.50 19.76
CA TRP A 488 11.00 -12.00 19.25
C TRP A 488 10.79 -10.58 19.74
N ARG A 489 11.06 -9.58 18.90
CA ARG A 489 10.49 -8.24 19.08
C ARG A 489 9.22 -8.19 18.25
N THR A 490 8.14 -8.70 18.82
CA THR A 490 6.80 -8.43 18.30
C THR A 490 6.53 -6.94 18.46
N GLN A 491 5.93 -6.30 17.44
CA GLN A 491 5.41 -4.94 17.52
C GLN A 491 4.14 -4.85 18.41
N TYR A 492 3.89 -5.82 19.29
CA TYR A 492 2.77 -5.81 20.23
C TYR A 492 3.16 -6.26 21.64
N GLY A 493 2.87 -5.38 22.61
CA GLY A 493 2.94 -5.67 24.04
C GLY A 493 1.64 -6.34 24.47
N GLY A 494 1.66 -7.67 24.51
CA GLY A 494 0.69 -8.49 25.21
C GLY A 494 1.45 -9.59 25.92
N LEU A 495 1.43 -9.58 27.25
CA LEU A 495 1.97 -10.65 28.09
C LEU A 495 1.29 -11.97 27.71
N CYS A 496 2.05 -12.88 27.09
CA CYS A 496 1.68 -14.29 27.04
C CYS A 496 2.43 -14.98 28.18
N GLY A 497 1.76 -15.12 29.33
CA GLY A 497 2.26 -15.91 30.43
C GLY A 497 2.21 -17.38 30.08
N ILE A 498 3.37 -18.00 29.85
CA ILE A 498 3.54 -19.43 30.09
C ILE A 498 4.05 -19.54 31.52
N ALA A 499 3.21 -20.09 32.39
CA ALA A 499 3.60 -20.43 33.75
C ALA A 499 4.75 -21.45 33.70
N GLY A 500 5.90 -21.06 34.24
CA GLY A 500 7.12 -21.86 34.33
C GLY A 500 8.15 -21.13 35.18
N ASP A 501 8.26 -21.56 36.41
CA ASP A 501 9.00 -21.02 37.56
C ASP A 501 10.47 -20.57 37.32
N ARG A 502 10.89 -19.57 38.12
CA ARG A 502 12.26 -19.12 38.50
C ARG A 502 13.05 -18.10 37.67
N SER A 503 13.03 -16.87 38.20
CA SER A 503 14.17 -15.98 38.49
C SER A 503 15.37 -15.94 37.53
N CYS A 504 15.52 -14.81 36.82
CA CYS A 504 16.78 -14.05 36.73
C CYS A 504 16.49 -12.68 36.13
N GLY A 505 16.65 -11.63 36.93
CA GLY A 505 16.59 -10.24 36.48
C GLY A 505 17.86 -9.86 35.72
N ALA A 506 17.70 -9.19 34.59
CA ALA A 506 18.74 -8.35 34.00
C ALA A 506 18.08 -7.29 33.10
N GLY A 507 18.02 -6.06 33.61
CA GLY A 507 17.75 -4.89 32.79
C GLY A 507 18.91 -4.65 31.82
N ILE A 508 18.59 -4.40 30.55
CA ILE A 508 19.58 -3.99 29.55
C ILE A 508 19.15 -2.62 29.03
N THR A 509 20.00 -1.63 29.30
CA THR A 509 19.95 -0.29 28.73
C THR A 509 20.38 -0.33 27.26
N GLU A 510 19.61 0.33 26.40
CA GLU A 510 19.94 0.50 24.98
C GLU A 510 21.22 1.32 24.83
N ARG A 511 22.33 0.68 24.44
CA ARG A 511 23.46 1.36 23.81
C ARG A 511 23.33 1.18 22.30
N GLY A 512 23.52 2.26 21.54
CA GLY A 512 23.34 2.32 20.09
C GLY A 512 24.21 1.32 19.33
N ILE A 513 23.62 0.17 18.98
CA ILE A 513 24.19 -0.83 18.08
C ILE A 513 23.61 -0.56 16.67
N PRO A 514 24.43 -0.49 15.61
CA PRO A 514 23.95 -0.40 14.23
C PRO A 514 22.99 -1.55 13.93
N SER A 515 21.77 -1.22 13.51
CA SER A 515 20.72 -2.21 13.23
C SER A 515 20.61 -2.43 11.73
N TYR A 516 20.71 -3.68 11.28
CA TYR A 516 20.55 -4.05 9.87
C TYR A 516 19.15 -4.59 9.63
N ALA A 517 18.54 -4.16 8.53
CA ALA A 517 17.23 -4.63 8.08
C ALA A 517 17.39 -5.98 7.34
N TYR A 518 16.81 -7.02 7.92
CA TYR A 518 16.41 -8.22 7.18
C TYR A 518 14.91 -8.13 7.01
N SER A 519 14.44 -7.88 5.79
CA SER A 519 13.03 -8.01 5.48
C SER A 519 12.81 -9.46 5.05
N VAL A 520 12.09 -10.21 5.86
CA VAL A 520 11.32 -11.33 5.34
C VAL A 520 9.95 -10.75 5.09
N SER A 521 9.55 -10.61 3.83
CA SER A 521 8.17 -10.26 3.50
C SER A 521 7.28 -11.47 3.83
N SER A 522 6.97 -11.63 5.11
CA SER A 522 5.97 -12.56 5.62
C SER A 522 5.11 -11.81 6.64
N GLN A 523 3.79 -11.93 6.51
CA GLN A 523 2.85 -11.42 7.50
C GLN A 523 2.60 -12.48 8.57
N PRO A 524 2.98 -12.25 9.83
CA PRO A 524 2.49 -13.06 10.93
C PRO A 524 1.10 -12.58 11.39
N PHE A 525 0.14 -13.49 11.43
CA PHE A 525 -1.15 -13.38 12.11
C PHE A 525 -1.02 -13.26 13.65
N CYS A 526 -1.35 -12.12 14.27
CA CYS A 526 -1.35 -12.02 15.73
C CYS A 526 -2.64 -11.41 16.30
N ARG A 527 -3.25 -12.14 17.23
CA ARG A 527 -4.47 -11.79 17.99
C ARG A 527 -4.30 -10.47 18.74
N LEU A 528 -5.23 -9.52 18.59
CA LEU A 528 -5.39 -8.39 19.52
C LEU A 528 -6.86 -8.03 19.71
N TYR A 529 -7.39 -8.33 20.90
CA TYR A 529 -8.56 -7.66 21.46
C TYR A 529 -8.11 -6.71 22.57
N GLY A 530 -8.51 -5.44 22.47
CA GLY A 530 -8.65 -4.57 23.62
C GLY A 530 -10.06 -4.73 24.16
N ASN A 531 -10.20 -5.32 25.34
CA ASN A 531 -11.44 -5.26 26.12
C ASN A 531 -11.63 -3.84 26.65
N SER A 532 -12.80 -3.26 26.41
CA SER A 532 -13.49 -2.45 27.41
C SER A 532 -14.98 -2.38 27.06
N VAL A 533 -15.78 -3.00 27.94
CA VAL A 533 -17.21 -2.86 28.28
C VAL A 533 -18.11 -2.14 27.26
#